data_AF-A0A7V0IZB0-F1
#
_entry.id   AF-A0A7V0IZB0-F1
#
_cell.length_a   1.000
_cell.length_b   1.000
_cell.length_c   1.000
_cell.angle_alpha   90.00
_cell.angle_beta   90.00
_cell.angle_gamma   90.00
#
_symmetry.space_group_name_H-M   'P 1'
#
loop_
_entity.id
_entity.type
_entity.pdbx_description
1 polymer ?
#
loop_
_entity_poly.entity_id
_entity_poly.type
_entity_poly.pdbx_seq_one_letter_code
_entity_poly.pdbx_strand_id
1 'polypeptide(L)'
;MLKKISTNIAVFILSLLFCLFLLEIILRTGLFDGADDPQPIWIPLEFQKIDKEINRENWQFAKLNPFRFTDKIRKEKKEDGITRIAVLGDSFIWGYGLPYKQAWSHKLENMITGKYENFEVMSWGQGAWSTMDELSFLEKNGINYDIDMLIVGFVDNDPNMKDIKNKTYGWSSNLVIRSLRIFFPNATNFIVTHTNYFLTQYFYKDHQYHNWIRRLYSDDNLQNYLELLQDFSVFCNSNNIKLLFVLTPHSHDEGMRKRFDRIKPLLEQANIKYLDLFPVVKEKLGHIPVRKLWANPANGHPGSLLTGVYADSTFDYLEKQGVFSQEDTLVKILEEKTERNINDAEAVQSLVNIALQDVQWDVRKEAAVALGKVNSPLAVAPLIAAAEHFDPGIREAAVDALGELKDPRVLTYLVRALEDKSVPVRKRAVIALGRKGDLRYVAPLITTAIKDNDPYVRRRALVALSKMKDPRIVQCFILALEDPFYHNRKSAVISLGKTKAPEAVDPLIALLNDEDRDIRVEAAYALGEINEPRIVEVLKIVSLKDKDTYVRDIAADGIKKITGKEYGKYRRKLLRIWQMF
;
A
#
# COMPACT_ATOMS: atom_id res chain seq x y z
N MET A 1 -28.38 24.80 58.91
CA MET A 1 -27.85 23.63 58.18
C MET A 1 -27.88 23.86 56.67
N LEU A 2 -29.04 24.13 56.06
CA LEU A 2 -29.18 24.40 54.62
C LEU A 2 -28.25 25.50 54.07
N LYS A 3 -28.10 26.62 54.79
CA LYS A 3 -27.18 27.72 54.38
C LYS A 3 -25.70 27.30 54.35
N LYS A 4 -25.27 26.41 55.27
CA LYS A 4 -23.90 25.88 55.28
C LYS A 4 -23.69 24.89 54.12
N ILE A 5 -24.69 24.05 53.85
CA ILE A 5 -24.66 23.12 52.72
C ILE A 5 -24.59 23.89 51.39
N SER A 6 -25.40 24.94 51.21
CA SER A 6 -25.37 25.76 50.00
C SER A 6 -24.03 26.48 49.81
N THR A 7 -23.44 27.02 50.87
CA THR A 7 -22.13 27.67 50.80
C THR A 7 -21.04 26.67 50.42
N ASN A 8 -21.03 25.48 51.02
CA ASN A 8 -20.05 24.44 50.71
C ASN A 8 -20.16 23.97 49.25
N ILE A 9 -21.38 23.79 48.73
CA ILE A 9 -21.62 23.44 47.32
C ILE A 9 -21.11 24.56 46.40
N ALA A 10 -21.40 25.83 46.72
CA ALA A 10 -20.93 26.96 45.91
C ALA A 10 -19.39 27.04 45.88
N VAL A 11 -18.72 26.88 47.03
CA VAL A 11 -17.25 26.85 47.11
C VAL A 11 -16.69 25.71 46.28
N PHE A 12 -17.26 24.51 46.39
CA PHE A 12 -16.83 23.35 45.59
C PHE A 12 -16.96 23.61 44.08
N ILE A 13 -18.09 24.15 43.62
CA ILE A 13 -18.31 24.47 42.21
C ILE A 13 -17.30 25.52 41.72
N LEU A 14 -17.09 26.59 42.49
CA LEU A 14 -16.13 27.64 42.15
C LEU A 14 -14.69 27.11 42.08
N SER A 15 -14.28 26.28 43.04
CA SER A 15 -12.97 25.62 43.02
C SER A 15 -12.81 24.72 41.80
N LEU A 16 -13.83 23.93 41.45
CA LEU A 16 -13.81 23.07 40.27
C LEU A 16 -13.67 23.89 38.98
N LEU A 17 -14.44 24.98 38.83
CA LEU A 17 -14.35 25.86 37.67
C LEU A 17 -12.97 26.53 37.56
N PHE A 18 -12.38 26.93 38.70
CA PHE A 18 -11.02 27.49 38.73
C PHE A 18 -9.97 26.46 38.30
N CYS A 19 -10.07 25.20 38.77
CA CYS A 19 -9.20 24.12 38.31
C CYS A 19 -9.34 23.85 36.81
N LEU A 20 -10.55 23.84 36.27
CA LEU A 20 -10.79 23.68 34.83
C LEU A 20 -10.20 24.83 34.02
N PHE A 21 -10.30 26.07 34.52
CA PHE A 21 -9.69 27.23 33.89
C PHE A 21 -8.16 27.16 33.87
N LEU A 22 -7.54 26.82 34.99
CA LEU A 22 -6.09 26.62 35.06
C LEU A 22 -5.64 25.50 34.14
N LEU A 23 -6.37 24.38 34.11
CA LEU A 23 -6.08 23.27 33.21
C LEU A 23 -6.16 23.75 31.75
N GLU A 24 -7.20 24.47 31.36
CA GLU A 24 -7.35 25.04 30.02
C GLU A 24 -6.14 25.92 29.61
N ILE A 25 -5.57 26.69 30.54
CA ILE A 25 -4.34 27.47 30.32
C ILE A 25 -3.13 26.57 30.15
N ILE A 26 -2.96 25.56 31.00
CA ILE A 26 -1.82 24.64 30.92
C ILE A 26 -1.87 23.84 29.60
N LEU A 27 -3.05 23.38 29.18
CA LEU A 27 -3.21 22.64 27.93
C LEU A 27 -2.84 23.50 26.69
N ARG A 28 -3.00 24.83 26.76
CA ARG A 28 -2.57 25.76 25.70
C ARG A 28 -1.07 25.77 25.48
N THR A 29 -0.28 25.48 26.51
CA THR A 29 1.19 25.51 26.38
C THR A 29 1.73 24.28 25.66
N GLY A 30 0.89 23.26 25.43
CA GLY A 30 1.33 21.98 24.88
C GLY A 30 2.15 21.15 25.87
N LEU A 31 2.08 21.44 27.18
CA LEU A 31 2.86 20.75 28.22
C LEU A 31 2.66 19.22 28.20
N PHE A 32 1.48 18.77 27.80
CA PHE A 32 1.11 17.36 27.76
C PHE A 32 1.18 16.75 26.36
N ASP A 33 1.58 17.51 25.34
CA ASP A 33 1.71 17.00 23.98
C ASP A 33 2.86 15.98 23.96
N GLY A 34 2.53 14.68 23.90
CA GLY A 34 3.49 13.58 23.87
C GLY A 34 3.83 13.15 22.44
N ALA A 35 5.03 12.60 22.23
CA ALA A 35 5.45 12.08 20.92
C ALA A 35 4.68 10.81 20.48
N ASP A 36 4.11 10.07 21.43
CA ASP A 36 3.43 8.78 21.19
C ASP A 36 1.90 8.87 21.02
N ASP A 37 1.31 10.07 21.14
CA ASP A 37 -0.10 10.32 20.84
C ASP A 37 -0.22 11.50 19.87
N PRO A 38 -0.43 11.24 18.56
CA PRO A 38 -0.52 12.30 17.55
C PRO A 38 -1.81 13.13 17.69
N GLN A 39 -2.64 12.90 18.71
CA GLN A 39 -3.83 13.70 18.95
C GLN A 39 -3.53 14.89 19.89
N PRO A 40 -3.70 16.14 19.42
CA PRO A 40 -3.54 17.31 20.27
C PRO A 40 -4.51 17.28 21.45
N ILE A 41 -3.98 17.57 22.62
CA ILE A 41 -4.77 17.67 23.85
C ILE A 41 -5.59 18.97 23.88
N TRP A 42 -5.06 20.03 23.28
CA TRP A 42 -5.72 21.33 23.13
C TRP A 42 -5.93 21.65 21.65
N ILE A 43 -7.16 21.92 21.23
CA ILE A 43 -7.48 22.28 19.84
C ILE A 43 -8.35 23.54 19.83
N PRO A 44 -7.80 24.69 19.40
CA PRO A 44 -8.59 25.91 19.24
C PRO A 44 -9.69 25.74 18.21
N LEU A 45 -10.83 26.41 18.44
CA LEU A 45 -12.00 26.30 17.57
C LEU A 45 -11.69 26.76 16.14
N GLU A 46 -10.83 27.78 15.99
CA GLU A 46 -10.36 28.25 14.69
C GLU A 46 -9.67 27.14 13.88
N PHE A 47 -8.80 26.33 14.49
CA PHE A 47 -8.11 25.26 13.78
C PHE A 47 -9.06 24.10 13.44
N GLN A 48 -10.07 23.81 14.27
CA GLN A 48 -11.11 22.84 13.91
C GLN A 48 -11.95 23.29 12.70
N LYS A 49 -12.21 24.59 12.59
CA LYS A 49 -12.94 25.16 11.44
C LYS A 49 -12.08 25.10 10.18
N ILE A 50 -10.82 25.53 10.29
CA ILE A 50 -9.84 25.49 9.19
C ILE A 50 -9.69 24.06 8.68
N ASP A 51 -9.49 23.08 9.56
CA ASP A 51 -9.34 21.68 9.18
C ASP A 51 -10.58 21.15 8.43
N LYS A 52 -11.79 21.48 8.92
CA LYS A 52 -13.04 21.11 8.25
C LYS A 52 -13.20 21.78 6.87
N GLU A 53 -12.79 23.03 6.73
CA GLU A 53 -12.88 23.78 5.48
C GLU A 53 -11.91 23.22 4.44
N ILE A 54 -10.65 23.02 4.81
CA ILE A 54 -9.62 22.40 3.96
C ILE A 54 -10.06 20.99 3.53
N ASN A 55 -10.49 20.16 4.48
CA ASN A 55 -10.92 18.81 4.16
C ASN A 55 -12.15 18.82 3.25
N ARG A 56 -13.09 19.76 3.43
CA ARG A 56 -14.23 19.93 2.52
C ARG A 56 -13.77 20.27 1.10
N GLU A 57 -12.78 21.14 0.94
CA GLU A 57 -12.18 21.49 -0.36
C GLU A 57 -11.53 20.27 -1.01
N ASN A 58 -10.63 19.58 -0.29
CA ASN A 58 -9.98 18.37 -0.78
C ASN A 58 -10.98 17.28 -1.18
N TRP A 59 -12.09 17.13 -0.43
CA TRP A 59 -13.17 16.22 -0.78
C TRP A 59 -13.92 16.61 -2.06
N GLN A 60 -13.95 17.88 -2.45
CA GLN A 60 -14.53 18.29 -3.74
C GLN A 60 -13.67 17.79 -4.90
N PHE A 61 -12.35 17.94 -4.80
CA PHE A 61 -11.42 17.36 -5.79
C PHE A 61 -11.54 15.83 -5.84
N ALA A 62 -11.50 15.17 -4.67
CA ALA A 62 -11.61 13.72 -4.58
C ALA A 62 -12.92 13.17 -5.17
N LYS A 63 -14.05 13.87 -5.02
CA LYS A 63 -15.34 13.41 -5.58
C LYS A 63 -15.35 13.33 -7.10
N LEU A 64 -14.52 14.12 -7.78
CA LEU A 64 -14.42 14.15 -9.24
C LEU A 64 -13.46 13.07 -9.76
N ASN A 65 -12.56 12.58 -8.91
CA ASN A 65 -11.62 11.52 -9.24
C ASN A 65 -12.26 10.14 -9.02
N PRO A 66 -12.19 9.20 -9.99
CA PRO A 66 -12.83 7.88 -9.88
C PRO A 66 -12.32 7.05 -8.68
N PHE A 67 -11.10 7.29 -8.22
CA PHE A 67 -10.48 6.58 -7.10
C PHE A 67 -10.47 7.40 -5.79
N ARG A 68 -11.09 8.58 -5.81
CA ARG A 68 -11.14 9.54 -4.68
C ARG A 68 -9.81 10.11 -4.25
N PHE A 69 -8.84 10.16 -5.15
CA PHE A 69 -7.59 10.87 -4.92
C PHE A 69 -7.77 12.37 -5.01
N THR A 70 -7.00 13.11 -4.22
CA THR A 70 -6.86 14.58 -4.29
C THR A 70 -5.90 14.96 -5.41
N ASP A 71 -6.21 14.53 -6.63
CA ASP A 71 -5.45 14.84 -7.84
C ASP A 71 -6.41 15.19 -8.99
N LYS A 72 -5.90 15.95 -9.96
CA LYS A 72 -6.62 16.23 -11.20
C LYS A 72 -6.83 14.94 -12.00
N ILE A 73 -7.89 14.91 -12.83
CA ILE A 73 -8.18 13.75 -13.67
C ILE A 73 -7.09 13.65 -14.74
N ARG A 74 -6.43 12.49 -14.81
CA ARG A 74 -5.40 12.16 -15.80
C ARG A 74 -5.94 11.14 -16.80
N LYS A 75 -5.47 11.22 -18.04
CA LYS A 75 -5.70 10.14 -19.03
C LYS A 75 -4.92 8.89 -18.59
N GLU A 76 -5.53 7.72 -18.72
CA GLU A 76 -4.87 6.43 -18.43
C GLU A 76 -3.61 6.30 -19.29
N LYS A 77 -3.74 6.40 -20.62
CA LYS A 77 -2.59 6.43 -21.52
C LYS A 77 -1.89 7.78 -21.49
N LYS A 78 -0.57 7.76 -21.26
CA LYS A 78 0.29 8.95 -21.34
C LYS A 78 0.62 9.29 -22.79
N GLU A 79 0.96 10.55 -23.03
CA GLU A 79 1.41 11.02 -24.35
C GLU A 79 2.88 10.65 -24.56
N ASP A 80 3.29 10.47 -25.82
CA ASP A 80 4.66 10.09 -26.16
C ASP A 80 5.66 11.16 -25.68
N GLY A 81 6.79 10.70 -25.12
CA GLY A 81 7.82 11.58 -24.58
C GLY A 81 7.56 12.09 -23.15
N ILE A 82 6.39 11.83 -22.57
CA ILE A 82 6.11 12.14 -21.16
C ILE A 82 6.68 11.06 -20.24
N THR A 83 7.38 11.49 -19.19
CA THR A 83 7.74 10.65 -18.04
C THR A 83 6.74 10.88 -16.91
N ARG A 84 6.14 9.80 -16.41
CA ARG A 84 5.08 9.84 -15.40
C ARG A 84 5.55 9.22 -14.09
N ILE A 85 5.50 10.02 -13.05
CA ILE A 85 5.83 9.64 -11.67
C ILE A 85 4.52 9.58 -10.89
N ALA A 86 4.23 8.48 -10.23
CA ALA A 86 3.12 8.41 -9.28
C ALA A 86 3.66 8.44 -7.84
N VAL A 87 3.05 9.26 -6.99
CA VAL A 87 3.29 9.27 -5.54
C VAL A 87 2.10 8.60 -4.87
N LEU A 88 2.32 7.42 -4.31
CA LEU A 88 1.32 6.54 -3.71
C LEU A 88 1.51 6.49 -2.19
N GLY A 89 0.42 6.48 -1.45
CA GLY A 89 0.47 6.36 0.00
C GLY A 89 -0.87 6.64 0.67
N ASP A 90 -0.84 6.89 1.97
CA ASP A 90 -2.03 7.01 2.80
C ASP A 90 -2.62 8.45 2.84
N SER A 91 -3.20 8.86 3.98
CA SER A 91 -3.70 10.22 4.22
C SER A 91 -2.63 11.31 4.11
N PHE A 92 -1.34 10.97 4.22
CA PHE A 92 -0.25 11.94 4.13
C PHE A 92 -0.08 12.41 2.69
N ILE A 93 -0.12 11.45 1.76
CA ILE A 93 -0.10 11.73 0.31
C ILE A 93 -1.39 12.42 -0.11
N TRP A 94 -2.52 12.04 0.49
CA TRP A 94 -3.81 12.68 0.24
C TRP A 94 -3.82 14.18 0.63
N GLY A 95 -2.94 14.60 1.54
CA GLY A 95 -2.87 15.96 2.05
C GLY A 95 -3.92 16.25 3.13
N TYR A 96 -4.20 15.28 4.01
CA TYR A 96 -5.25 15.40 5.02
C TYR A 96 -4.95 16.55 5.99
N GLY A 97 -5.88 17.51 6.10
CA GLY A 97 -5.68 18.74 6.89
C GLY A 97 -4.76 19.80 6.27
N LEU A 98 -4.28 19.59 5.04
CA LEU A 98 -3.47 20.56 4.29
C LEU A 98 -4.20 21.06 3.04
N PRO A 99 -4.07 22.36 2.69
CA PRO A 99 -4.55 22.85 1.42
C PRO A 99 -3.87 22.10 0.28
N TYR A 100 -4.58 21.85 -0.82
CA TYR A 100 -4.12 21.08 -1.98
C TYR A 100 -2.66 21.36 -2.37
N LYS A 101 -2.29 22.63 -2.56
CA LYS A 101 -0.93 23.03 -3.00
C LYS A 101 0.19 22.77 -1.97
N GLN A 102 -0.17 22.45 -0.72
CA GLN A 102 0.79 22.22 0.36
C GLN A 102 1.02 20.74 0.65
N ALA A 103 0.27 19.83 0.03
CA ALA A 103 0.53 18.40 0.11
C ALA A 103 1.89 18.08 -0.54
N TRP A 104 2.57 17.07 -0.02
CA TRP A 104 3.93 16.71 -0.45
C TRP A 104 4.01 16.42 -1.95
N SER A 105 3.11 15.57 -2.48
CA SER A 105 3.09 15.20 -3.90
C SER A 105 2.88 16.41 -4.83
N HIS A 106 2.05 17.37 -4.42
CA HIS A 106 1.74 18.56 -5.21
C HIS A 106 2.89 19.57 -5.17
N LYS A 107 3.60 19.68 -4.05
CA LYS A 107 4.86 20.43 -3.99
C LYS A 107 5.90 19.81 -4.91
N LEU A 108 6.05 18.48 -4.87
CA LEU A 108 6.98 17.76 -5.73
C LEU A 108 6.64 17.92 -7.21
N GLU A 109 5.35 17.85 -7.61
CA GLU A 109 4.90 18.14 -8.98
C GLU A 109 5.39 19.52 -9.42
N ASN A 110 5.08 20.55 -8.64
CA ASN A 110 5.43 21.93 -8.99
C ASN A 110 6.95 22.14 -9.13
N MET A 111 7.76 21.49 -8.28
CA MET A 111 9.23 21.58 -8.37
C MET A 111 9.75 20.94 -9.65
N ILE A 112 9.25 19.75 -9.99
CA ILE A 112 9.67 19.02 -11.19
C ILE A 112 9.23 19.77 -12.44
N THR A 113 7.95 20.11 -12.57
CA THR A 113 7.42 20.80 -13.77
C THR A 113 7.91 22.25 -13.88
N GLY A 114 8.43 22.83 -12.80
CA GLY A 114 9.05 24.15 -12.81
C GLY A 114 10.47 24.17 -13.39
N LYS A 115 11.15 23.02 -13.46
CA LYS A 115 12.55 22.90 -13.93
C LYS A 115 12.70 22.00 -15.15
N TYR A 116 11.86 20.97 -15.29
CA TYR A 116 11.94 19.99 -16.36
C TYR A 116 10.63 19.93 -17.15
N GLU A 117 10.76 19.91 -18.47
CA GLU A 117 9.64 19.69 -19.38
C GLU A 117 9.33 18.19 -19.51
N ASN A 118 8.12 17.85 -19.95
CA ASN A 118 7.67 16.48 -20.23
C ASN A 118 7.58 15.55 -19.01
N PHE A 119 7.30 16.10 -17.82
CA PHE A 119 7.01 15.30 -16.64
C PHE A 119 5.57 15.48 -16.16
N GLU A 120 4.98 14.38 -15.69
CA GLU A 120 3.74 14.38 -14.93
C GLU A 120 3.98 13.73 -13.57
N VAL A 121 3.56 14.39 -12.49
CA VAL A 121 3.52 13.78 -11.15
C VAL A 121 2.07 13.60 -10.72
N MET A 122 1.69 12.36 -10.43
CA MET A 122 0.34 12.00 -9.98
C MET A 122 0.32 11.80 -8.47
N SER A 123 -0.77 12.22 -7.83
CA SER A 123 -0.97 12.01 -6.38
C SER A 123 -2.04 10.94 -6.16
N TRP A 124 -1.60 9.77 -5.68
CA TRP A 124 -2.44 8.62 -5.38
C TRP A 124 -2.52 8.38 -3.87
N GLY A 125 -2.90 9.42 -3.14
CA GLY A 125 -3.10 9.32 -1.69
C GLY A 125 -4.51 8.85 -1.34
N GLN A 126 -4.66 8.00 -0.33
CA GLN A 126 -5.97 7.65 0.22
C GLN A 126 -5.91 7.37 1.72
N GLY A 127 -6.88 7.93 2.46
CA GLY A 127 -6.91 7.78 3.91
C GLY A 127 -7.05 6.33 4.36
N ALA A 128 -6.26 5.95 5.36
CA ALA A 128 -6.24 4.63 5.99
C ALA A 128 -5.81 3.46 5.08
N TRP A 129 -5.11 3.76 3.98
CA TRP A 129 -4.41 2.71 3.22
C TRP A 129 -3.21 2.17 3.99
N SER A 130 -2.99 0.88 3.80
CA SER A 130 -1.75 0.19 4.12
C SER A 130 -0.97 -0.05 2.82
N THR A 131 0.31 -0.41 2.92
CA THR A 131 1.10 -0.87 1.75
C THR A 131 0.42 -2.01 0.98
N MET A 132 -0.43 -2.82 1.63
CA MET A 132 -1.20 -3.87 0.95
C MET A 132 -2.31 -3.29 0.08
N ASP A 133 -2.98 -2.23 0.53
CA ASP A 133 -3.99 -1.51 -0.26
C ASP A 133 -3.36 -0.83 -1.45
N GLU A 134 -2.22 -0.20 -1.24
CA GLU A 134 -1.42 0.47 -2.26
C GLU A 134 -1.01 -0.51 -3.37
N LEU A 135 -0.47 -1.68 -3.01
CA LEU A 135 -0.14 -2.72 -3.97
C LEU A 135 -1.39 -3.22 -4.71
N SER A 136 -2.48 -3.47 -3.99
CA SER A 136 -3.73 -3.93 -4.62
C SER A 136 -4.31 -2.90 -5.58
N PHE A 137 -4.22 -1.60 -5.27
CA PHE A 137 -4.65 -0.54 -6.15
C PHE A 137 -3.76 -0.49 -7.40
N LEU A 138 -2.45 -0.56 -7.21
CA LEU A 138 -1.49 -0.54 -8.30
C LEU A 138 -1.71 -1.72 -9.26
N GLU A 139 -1.92 -2.93 -8.74
CA GLU A 139 -2.17 -4.15 -9.53
C GLU A 139 -3.49 -4.10 -10.31
N LYS A 140 -4.55 -3.54 -9.70
CA LYS A 140 -5.90 -3.56 -10.28
C LYS A 140 -6.16 -2.37 -11.21
N ASN A 141 -5.61 -1.20 -10.89
CA ASN A 141 -5.96 0.06 -11.54
C ASN A 141 -4.74 0.90 -11.92
N GLY A 142 -3.76 1.06 -11.02
CA GLY A 142 -2.61 1.95 -11.24
C GLY A 142 -1.76 1.56 -12.46
N ILE A 143 -1.70 0.27 -12.79
CA ILE A 143 -1.00 -0.24 -13.98
C ILE A 143 -1.52 0.33 -15.31
N ASN A 144 -2.79 0.72 -15.37
CA ASN A 144 -3.38 1.26 -16.59
C ASN A 144 -2.89 2.69 -16.91
N TYR A 145 -2.20 3.32 -15.96
CA TYR A 145 -1.72 4.70 -16.07
C TYR A 145 -0.30 4.82 -16.66
N ASP A 146 0.28 3.77 -17.24
CA ASP A 146 1.58 3.82 -17.94
C ASP A 146 2.69 4.60 -17.17
N ILE A 147 2.78 4.38 -15.86
CA ILE A 147 3.74 5.10 -15.01
C ILE A 147 5.16 4.56 -15.24
N ASP A 148 6.16 5.44 -15.25
CA ASP A 148 7.57 5.06 -15.36
C ASP A 148 8.22 4.90 -13.98
N MET A 149 7.74 5.65 -13.00
CA MET A 149 8.24 5.63 -11.64
C MET A 149 7.10 5.68 -10.63
N LEU A 150 7.26 4.91 -9.56
CA LEU A 150 6.40 4.91 -8.40
C LEU A 150 7.22 5.29 -7.17
N ILE A 151 6.74 6.30 -6.47
CA ILE A 151 7.23 6.73 -5.16
C ILE A 151 6.19 6.30 -4.14
N VAL A 152 6.56 5.46 -3.18
CA VAL A 152 5.69 5.04 -2.08
C VAL A 152 6.07 5.80 -0.82
N GLY A 153 5.15 6.61 -0.29
CA GLY A 153 5.36 7.33 0.96
C GLY A 153 5.10 6.42 2.15
N PHE A 154 6.17 5.98 2.82
CA PHE A 154 6.07 5.09 3.96
C PHE A 154 5.74 5.83 5.26
N VAL A 155 4.80 5.29 6.03
CA VAL A 155 4.32 5.78 7.33
C VAL A 155 4.31 4.68 8.39
N ASP A 156 4.11 5.03 9.66
CA ASP A 156 4.26 4.08 10.77
C ASP A 156 3.18 2.99 10.84
N ASN A 157 2.05 3.18 10.17
CA ASN A 157 0.98 2.19 10.06
C ASN A 157 1.07 1.26 8.85
N ASP A 158 2.06 1.43 7.98
CA ASP A 158 2.20 0.65 6.74
C ASP A 158 2.43 -0.85 6.92
N PRO A 159 3.16 -1.31 7.95
CA PRO A 159 3.28 -2.74 8.21
C PRO A 159 1.95 -3.44 8.56
N ASN A 160 0.84 -2.73 8.61
CA ASN A 160 -0.46 -3.32 8.95
C ASN A 160 -0.98 -4.25 7.85
N MET A 161 -1.00 -5.55 8.16
CA MET A 161 -1.53 -6.61 7.29
C MET A 161 -3.08 -6.75 7.37
N LYS A 162 -3.77 -5.79 8.02
CA LYS A 162 -5.23 -5.66 8.24
C LYS A 162 -5.90 -6.68 9.16
N ASP A 163 -5.20 -7.71 9.56
CA ASP A 163 -5.56 -8.59 10.67
C ASP A 163 -5.35 -7.89 12.03
N ILE A 164 -4.38 -6.98 12.11
CA ILE A 164 -4.06 -6.19 13.30
C ILE A 164 -5.00 -4.98 13.41
N LYS A 165 -6.20 -5.22 13.96
CA LYS A 165 -7.21 -4.17 14.18
C LYS A 165 -6.77 -3.17 15.24
N ASN A 166 -6.79 -1.89 14.89
CA ASN A 166 -6.87 -0.82 15.88
C ASN A 166 -8.32 -0.73 16.38
N LYS A 167 -8.55 -0.91 17.68
CA LYS A 167 -9.88 -0.73 18.29
C LYS A 167 -9.72 0.05 19.59
N THR A 168 -9.81 1.37 19.52
CA THR A 168 -10.05 2.19 20.71
C THR A 168 -11.54 2.10 21.08
N TYR A 169 -11.87 1.37 22.15
CA TYR A 169 -13.21 1.43 22.74
C TYR A 169 -13.31 2.67 23.62
N GLY A 170 -13.98 3.71 23.11
CA GLY A 170 -14.37 4.85 23.94
C GLY A 170 -15.62 4.52 24.74
N TRP A 171 -15.53 4.43 26.07
CA TRP A 171 -16.72 4.56 26.90
C TRP A 171 -17.32 5.94 26.62
N SER A 172 -18.57 5.95 26.16
CA SER A 172 -19.18 7.10 25.49
C SER A 172 -19.07 8.42 26.26
N SER A 173 -18.88 9.50 25.52
CA SER A 173 -18.80 10.92 25.90
C SER A 173 -20.07 11.53 26.56
N ASN A 174 -20.95 10.70 27.12
CA ASN A 174 -22.29 11.10 27.56
C ASN A 174 -22.44 11.34 29.07
N LEU A 175 -21.40 11.10 29.89
CA LEU A 175 -21.44 11.50 31.29
C LEU A 175 -21.19 13.02 31.44
N VAL A 176 -22.25 13.76 31.79
CA VAL A 176 -22.31 15.04 32.55
C VAL A 176 -21.28 16.16 32.19
N ILE A 177 -20.72 16.18 30.98
CA ILE A 177 -19.66 17.16 30.63
C ILE A 177 -20.08 18.12 29.49
N ARG A 178 -21.23 17.90 28.84
CA ARG A 178 -21.68 18.74 27.70
C ARG A 178 -21.76 20.23 28.02
N SER A 179 -22.26 20.60 29.20
CA SER A 179 -22.37 22.00 29.62
C SER A 179 -21.00 22.63 29.89
N LEU A 180 -20.07 21.87 30.49
CA LEU A 180 -18.70 22.35 30.75
C LEU A 180 -17.88 22.44 29.46
N ARG A 181 -18.15 21.60 28.46
CA ARG A 181 -17.48 21.62 27.15
C ARG A 181 -17.67 22.93 26.39
N ILE A 182 -18.73 23.68 26.68
CA ILE A 182 -18.97 25.00 26.09
C ILE A 182 -17.92 26.01 26.60
N PHE A 183 -17.57 25.94 27.88
CA PHE A 183 -16.68 26.91 28.54
C PHE A 183 -15.23 26.43 28.62
N PHE A 184 -15.00 25.13 28.75
CA PHE A 184 -13.68 24.51 28.92
C PHE A 184 -13.51 23.31 27.97
N PRO A 185 -13.62 23.52 26.64
CA PRO A 185 -13.67 22.44 25.66
C PRO A 185 -12.46 21.51 25.72
N ASN A 186 -11.28 22.03 26.04
CA ASN A 186 -10.05 21.23 26.01
C ASN A 186 -9.79 20.56 27.35
N ALA A 187 -9.99 21.25 28.47
CA ALA A 187 -9.92 20.63 29.79
C ALA A 187 -10.91 19.45 29.90
N THR A 188 -12.14 19.63 29.38
CA THR A 188 -13.12 18.55 29.34
C THR A 188 -12.76 17.44 28.36
N ASN A 189 -12.24 17.77 27.16
CA ASN A 189 -11.77 16.74 26.23
C ASN A 189 -10.59 15.95 26.81
N PHE A 190 -9.62 16.63 27.43
CA PHE A 190 -8.48 16.02 28.12
C PHE A 190 -8.94 15.06 29.21
N ILE A 191 -9.82 15.50 30.11
CA ILE A 191 -10.35 14.64 31.19
C ILE A 191 -11.06 13.43 30.59
N VAL A 192 -11.91 13.61 29.58
CA VAL A 192 -12.63 12.50 28.93
C VAL A 192 -11.65 11.54 28.26
N THR A 193 -10.69 12.03 27.48
CA THR A 193 -9.70 11.22 26.78
C THR A 193 -8.83 10.44 27.76
N HIS A 194 -8.32 11.08 28.82
CA HIS A 194 -7.42 10.43 29.79
C HIS A 194 -8.18 9.49 30.72
N THR A 195 -9.43 9.79 31.06
CA THR A 195 -10.30 8.86 31.78
C THR A 195 -10.60 7.64 30.90
N ASN A 196 -10.93 7.86 29.62
CA ASN A 196 -11.13 6.77 28.67
C ASN A 196 -9.86 5.94 28.48
N TYR A 197 -8.70 6.59 28.39
CA TYR A 197 -7.41 5.92 28.31
C TYR A 197 -7.18 5.04 29.54
N PHE A 198 -7.31 5.59 30.75
CA PHE A 198 -7.18 4.87 32.01
C PHE A 198 -8.14 3.67 32.10
N LEU A 199 -9.42 3.89 31.80
CA LEU A 199 -10.43 2.81 31.80
C LEU A 199 -10.12 1.75 30.74
N THR A 200 -9.65 2.15 29.57
CA THR A 200 -9.23 1.21 28.51
C THR A 200 -8.00 0.43 28.97
N GLN A 201 -7.03 1.05 29.66
CA GLN A 201 -5.89 0.33 30.22
C GLN A 201 -6.33 -0.72 31.25
N TYR A 202 -7.32 -0.39 32.08
CA TYR A 202 -7.79 -1.27 33.14
C TYR A 202 -8.65 -2.43 32.60
N PHE A 203 -9.55 -2.16 31.66
CA PHE A 203 -10.54 -3.13 31.18
C PHE A 203 -10.17 -3.81 29.84
N TYR A 204 -9.29 -3.22 29.02
CA TYR A 204 -9.00 -3.68 27.66
C TYR A 204 -7.50 -3.58 27.32
N LYS A 205 -6.67 -4.39 28.01
CA LYS A 205 -5.21 -4.40 27.84
C LYS A 205 -4.75 -4.54 26.38
N ASP A 206 -5.49 -5.26 25.54
CA ASP A 206 -5.10 -5.55 24.14
C ASP A 206 -5.43 -4.46 23.10
N HIS A 207 -6.02 -3.34 23.52
CA HIS A 207 -6.71 -2.40 22.62
C HIS A 207 -6.09 -0.98 22.57
N GLN A 208 -4.84 -0.83 22.99
CA GLN A 208 -4.14 0.46 23.03
C GLN A 208 -3.36 0.75 21.74
N TYR A 209 -3.25 2.02 21.35
CA TYR A 209 -2.44 2.46 20.21
C TYR A 209 -0.99 1.98 20.32
N HIS A 210 -0.38 2.10 21.50
CA HIS A 210 0.97 1.60 21.74
C HIS A 210 1.09 0.07 21.54
N ASN A 211 0.09 -0.70 21.99
CA ASN A 211 0.07 -2.15 21.79
C ASN A 211 -0.18 -2.52 20.32
N TRP A 212 -0.99 -1.73 19.62
CA TRP A 212 -1.22 -1.87 18.19
C TRP A 212 0.07 -1.61 17.40
N ILE A 213 0.74 -0.47 17.63
CA ILE A 213 2.07 -0.19 17.04
C ILE A 213 3.07 -1.30 17.39
N ARG A 214 3.12 -1.78 18.65
CA ARG A 214 4.02 -2.87 19.03
C ARG A 214 3.74 -4.16 18.25
N ARG A 215 2.48 -4.46 17.93
CA ARG A 215 2.09 -5.62 17.09
C ARG A 215 2.44 -5.41 15.63
N LEU A 216 2.26 -4.20 15.08
CA LEU A 216 2.68 -3.88 13.71
C LEU A 216 4.18 -4.11 13.50
N TYR A 217 4.96 -3.83 14.53
CA TYR A 217 6.38 -4.10 14.52
C TYR A 217 6.70 -5.34 15.38
N SER A 218 5.88 -6.39 15.38
CA SER A 218 6.36 -7.70 15.87
C SER A 218 7.21 -8.37 14.80
N ASP A 219 8.12 -9.27 15.19
CA ASP A 219 8.99 -9.94 14.21
C ASP A 219 8.18 -10.77 13.20
N ASP A 220 7.12 -11.45 13.66
CA ASP A 220 6.20 -12.18 12.79
C ASP A 220 5.50 -11.26 11.77
N ASN A 221 5.05 -10.08 12.20
CA ASN A 221 4.37 -9.15 11.30
C ASN A 221 5.35 -8.47 10.32
N LEU A 222 6.57 -8.17 10.79
CA LEU A 222 7.62 -7.63 9.92
C LEU A 222 8.09 -8.65 8.88
N GLN A 223 8.04 -9.95 9.19
CA GLN A 223 8.27 -11.01 8.20
C GLN A 223 7.19 -11.00 7.11
N ASN A 224 5.91 -10.95 7.49
CA ASN A 224 4.80 -10.80 6.53
C ASN A 224 4.93 -9.52 5.68
N TYR A 225 5.36 -8.43 6.30
CA TYR A 225 5.58 -7.16 5.63
C TYR A 225 6.74 -7.23 4.62
N LEU A 226 7.83 -7.94 4.93
CA LEU A 226 8.94 -8.15 4.01
C LEU A 226 8.49 -8.80 2.70
N GLU A 227 7.57 -9.76 2.74
CA GLU A 227 7.12 -10.40 1.49
C GLU A 227 6.15 -9.52 0.72
N LEU A 228 5.33 -8.74 1.42
CA LEU A 228 4.54 -7.69 0.76
C LEU A 228 5.46 -6.71 0.02
N LEU A 229 6.57 -6.29 0.62
CA LEU A 229 7.59 -5.48 -0.04
C LEU A 229 8.20 -6.21 -1.25
N GLN A 230 8.54 -7.50 -1.14
CA GLN A 230 9.01 -8.28 -2.28
C GLN A 230 7.95 -8.39 -3.39
N ASP A 231 6.67 -8.47 -3.04
CA ASP A 231 5.54 -8.43 -3.97
C ASP A 231 5.43 -7.12 -4.71
N PHE A 232 5.59 -6.03 -3.97
CA PHE A 232 5.69 -4.69 -4.50
C PHE A 232 6.85 -4.54 -5.50
N SER A 233 8.04 -4.92 -5.07
CA SER A 233 9.27 -4.85 -5.87
C SER A 233 9.12 -5.64 -7.17
N VAL A 234 8.71 -6.91 -7.10
CA VAL A 234 8.52 -7.74 -8.29
C VAL A 234 7.42 -7.21 -9.21
N PHE A 235 6.33 -6.67 -8.66
CA PHE A 235 5.27 -6.08 -9.47
C PHE A 235 5.82 -4.90 -10.29
N CYS A 236 6.46 -3.94 -9.62
CA CYS A 236 7.05 -2.78 -10.29
C CYS A 236 8.08 -3.21 -11.33
N ASN A 237 8.95 -4.16 -10.97
CA ASN A 237 9.97 -4.70 -11.86
C ASN A 237 9.32 -5.35 -13.10
N SER A 238 8.32 -6.20 -12.91
CA SER A 238 7.70 -6.91 -14.04
C SER A 238 6.91 -6.00 -14.98
N ASN A 239 6.59 -4.78 -14.57
CA ASN A 239 5.88 -3.79 -15.38
C ASN A 239 6.73 -2.59 -15.79
N ASN A 240 8.05 -2.68 -15.60
CA ASN A 240 8.99 -1.61 -15.93
C ASN A 240 8.75 -0.27 -15.21
N ILE A 241 8.37 -0.36 -13.94
CA ILE A 241 8.16 0.79 -13.06
C ILE A 241 9.36 0.90 -12.12
N LYS A 242 10.08 2.03 -12.16
CA LYS A 242 11.14 2.35 -11.18
C LYS A 242 10.49 2.57 -9.81
N LEU A 243 11.01 1.95 -8.74
CA LEU A 243 10.40 1.98 -7.41
C LEU A 243 11.29 2.69 -6.39
N LEU A 244 10.73 3.66 -5.67
CA LEU A 244 11.37 4.35 -4.56
C LEU A 244 10.44 4.38 -3.35
N PHE A 245 10.88 3.85 -2.21
CA PHE A 245 10.20 4.08 -0.94
C PHE A 245 10.77 5.32 -0.25
N VAL A 246 9.92 6.21 0.25
CA VAL A 246 10.36 7.41 0.98
C VAL A 246 9.81 7.31 2.39
N LEU A 247 10.68 7.13 3.38
CA LEU A 247 10.28 7.03 4.77
C LEU A 247 9.93 8.42 5.28
N THR A 248 8.64 8.67 5.56
CA THR A 248 8.10 10.01 5.86
C THR A 248 7.78 10.19 7.35
N PRO A 249 8.71 10.73 8.16
CA PRO A 249 8.55 10.76 9.61
C PRO A 249 7.63 11.91 10.04
N HIS A 250 6.50 11.61 10.68
CA HIS A 250 5.58 12.66 11.16
C HIS A 250 6.14 13.54 12.31
N SER A 251 7.32 13.21 12.84
CA SER A 251 8.03 13.99 13.86
C SER A 251 9.54 13.68 13.82
N HIS A 252 10.32 14.42 14.61
CA HIS A 252 11.76 14.17 14.81
C HIS A 252 12.04 13.30 16.06
N ASP A 253 11.03 12.60 16.58
CA ASP A 253 11.14 11.79 17.79
C ASP A 253 11.92 10.47 17.60
N GLU A 254 12.65 10.05 18.64
CA GLU A 254 13.46 8.82 18.63
C GLU A 254 12.63 7.53 18.52
N GLY A 255 11.37 7.53 18.97
CA GLY A 255 10.46 6.42 18.76
C GLY A 255 10.16 6.16 17.29
N MET A 256 10.02 7.24 16.50
CA MET A 256 9.88 7.13 15.04
C MET A 256 11.16 6.58 14.40
N ARG A 257 12.31 7.07 14.84
CA ARG A 257 13.61 6.58 14.36
C ARG A 257 13.74 5.07 14.53
N LYS A 258 13.43 4.56 15.72
CA LYS A 258 13.50 3.12 16.03
C LYS A 258 12.60 2.28 15.11
N ARG A 259 11.43 2.79 14.74
CA ARG A 259 10.52 2.12 13.81
C ARG A 259 11.13 2.06 12.40
N PHE A 260 11.65 3.17 11.89
CA PHE A 260 12.26 3.22 10.57
C PHE A 260 13.51 2.33 10.48
N ASP A 261 14.33 2.29 11.54
CA ASP A 261 15.51 1.41 11.59
C ASP A 261 15.16 -0.08 11.51
N ARG A 262 13.92 -0.48 11.83
CA ARG A 262 13.45 -1.86 11.62
C ARG A 262 12.93 -2.13 10.22
N ILE A 263 12.59 -1.09 9.45
CA ILE A 263 12.03 -1.20 8.11
C ILE A 263 13.13 -1.20 7.04
N LYS A 264 14.19 -0.41 7.24
CA LYS A 264 15.31 -0.31 6.28
C LYS A 264 15.90 -1.68 5.88
N PRO A 265 16.21 -2.60 6.82
CA PRO A 265 16.75 -3.90 6.43
C PRO A 265 15.76 -4.73 5.60
N LEU A 266 14.45 -4.52 5.76
CA LEU A 266 13.43 -5.21 4.98
C LEU A 266 13.36 -4.66 3.55
N LEU A 267 13.48 -3.34 3.39
CA LEU A 267 13.56 -2.70 2.08
C LEU A 267 14.81 -3.16 1.31
N GLU A 268 15.95 -3.26 2.01
CA GLU A 268 17.20 -3.80 1.45
C GLU A 268 17.04 -5.27 1.03
N GLN A 269 16.46 -6.11 1.88
CA GLN A 269 16.16 -7.52 1.56
C GLN A 269 15.15 -7.67 0.41
N ALA A 270 14.21 -6.75 0.26
CA ALA A 270 13.27 -6.70 -0.86
C ALA A 270 13.87 -6.07 -2.13
N ASN A 271 15.14 -5.64 -2.08
CA ASN A 271 15.85 -4.94 -3.14
C ASN A 271 15.08 -3.68 -3.62
N ILE A 272 14.57 -2.92 -2.66
CA ILE A 272 13.84 -1.68 -2.88
C ILE A 272 14.74 -0.50 -2.54
N LYS A 273 14.92 0.43 -3.50
CA LYS A 273 15.59 1.71 -3.25
C LYS A 273 14.74 2.53 -2.28
N TYR A 274 15.36 3.14 -1.28
CA TYR A 274 14.64 3.97 -0.33
C TYR A 274 15.39 5.26 0.03
N LEU A 275 14.61 6.26 0.46
CA LEU A 275 15.08 7.55 0.99
C LEU A 275 14.58 7.70 2.42
N ASP A 276 15.50 7.71 3.38
CA ASP A 276 15.20 7.99 4.79
C ASP A 276 15.22 9.50 5.05
N LEU A 277 14.04 10.09 5.29
CA LEU A 277 13.93 11.52 5.56
C LEU A 277 14.13 11.89 7.04
N PHE A 278 14.25 10.91 7.95
CA PHE A 278 14.41 11.20 9.37
C PHE A 278 15.64 12.07 9.70
N PRO A 279 16.85 11.79 9.16
CA PRO A 279 18.03 12.61 9.44
C PRO A 279 17.85 14.08 9.04
N VAL A 280 17.34 14.34 7.84
CA VAL A 280 17.16 15.72 7.34
C VAL A 280 16.03 16.45 8.07
N VAL A 281 14.97 15.74 8.48
CA VAL A 281 13.92 16.31 9.32
C VAL A 281 14.46 16.67 10.69
N LYS A 282 15.25 15.80 11.33
CA LYS A 282 15.88 16.08 12.63
C LYS A 282 16.85 17.25 12.54
N GLU A 283 17.65 17.32 11.48
CA GLU A 283 18.59 18.42 11.25
C GLU A 283 17.87 19.76 11.04
N LYS A 284 16.94 19.82 10.08
CA LYS A 284 16.28 21.07 9.69
C LYS A 284 15.21 21.53 10.69
N LEU A 285 14.50 20.59 11.33
CA LEU A 285 13.28 20.86 12.11
C LEU A 285 13.36 20.38 13.56
N GLY A 286 14.47 19.79 14.02
CA GLY A 286 14.60 19.26 15.39
C GLY A 286 14.45 20.31 16.50
N HIS A 287 14.72 21.57 16.19
CA HIS A 287 14.53 22.70 17.12
C HIS A 287 13.08 23.20 17.17
N ILE A 288 12.22 22.74 16.26
CA ILE A 288 10.82 23.14 16.17
C ILE A 288 9.97 22.18 17.02
N PRO A 289 9.10 22.68 17.91
CA PRO A 289 8.17 21.81 18.65
C PRO A 289 7.31 20.95 17.71
N VAL A 290 7.18 19.65 18.01
CA VAL A 290 6.49 18.66 17.15
C VAL A 290 5.10 19.14 16.71
N ARG A 291 4.35 19.76 17.60
CA ARG A 291 3.01 20.30 17.28
C ARG A 291 2.99 21.37 16.19
N LYS A 292 4.07 22.13 16.01
CA LYS A 292 4.20 23.09 14.90
C LYS A 292 4.55 22.41 13.58
N LEU A 293 4.93 21.14 13.62
CA LEU A 293 5.17 20.31 12.43
C LEU A 293 3.89 19.65 11.92
N TRP A 294 2.80 19.67 12.69
CA TRP A 294 1.50 19.15 12.28
C TRP A 294 0.81 20.04 11.25
N ALA A 295 -0.11 19.45 10.47
CA ALA A 295 -0.92 20.14 9.48
C ALA A 295 -1.66 21.33 10.09
N ASN A 296 -2.25 21.10 11.26
CA ASN A 296 -2.69 22.14 12.17
C ASN A 296 -2.86 21.55 13.58
N PRO A 297 -3.05 22.37 14.62
CA PRO A 297 -3.32 21.91 15.97
C PRO A 297 -4.56 21.04 16.18
N ALA A 298 -5.42 20.79 15.17
CA ALA A 298 -6.54 19.84 15.22
C ALA A 298 -6.21 18.50 14.55
N ASN A 299 -5.03 18.38 13.92
CA ASN A 299 -4.72 17.32 13.00
C ASN A 299 -3.21 17.01 13.01
N GLY A 300 -2.84 15.93 13.70
CA GLY A 300 -1.45 15.48 13.90
C GLY A 300 -0.74 14.94 12.66
N HIS A 301 -1.33 15.03 11.47
CA HIS A 301 -0.66 14.66 10.22
C HIS A 301 0.50 15.62 9.90
N PRO A 302 1.49 15.23 9.09
CA PRO A 302 2.57 16.12 8.68
C PRO A 302 2.05 17.40 8.05
N GLY A 303 2.54 18.54 8.53
CA GLY A 303 2.18 19.85 8.05
C GLY A 303 3.11 20.41 7.00
N SER A 304 2.86 21.65 6.58
CA SER A 304 3.52 22.28 5.43
C SER A 304 5.05 22.33 5.53
N LEU A 305 5.59 22.43 6.75
CA LEU A 305 7.03 22.41 7.01
C LEU A 305 7.63 21.03 6.71
N LEU A 306 7.02 19.96 7.24
CA LEU A 306 7.44 18.59 6.98
C LEU A 306 7.26 18.25 5.49
N THR A 307 6.08 18.51 4.91
CA THR A 307 5.84 18.21 3.50
C THR A 307 6.73 19.01 2.56
N GLY A 308 7.17 20.21 2.96
CA GLY A 308 8.21 20.98 2.27
C GLY A 308 9.55 20.25 2.27
N VAL A 309 10.04 19.85 3.45
CA VAL A 309 11.29 19.06 3.56
C VAL A 309 11.19 17.75 2.78
N TYR A 310 10.02 17.09 2.77
CA TYR A 310 9.83 15.88 1.99
C TYR A 310 9.95 16.15 0.49
N ALA A 311 9.30 17.21 -0.02
CA ALA A 311 9.35 17.58 -1.43
C ALA A 311 10.78 17.92 -1.85
N ASP A 312 11.44 18.81 -1.12
CA ASP A 312 12.81 19.24 -1.41
C ASP A 312 13.79 18.07 -1.42
N SER A 313 13.76 17.26 -0.37
CA SER A 313 14.72 16.15 -0.22
C SER A 313 14.46 15.04 -1.24
N THR A 314 13.19 14.78 -1.58
CA THR A 314 12.83 13.82 -2.62
C THR A 314 13.28 14.33 -3.99
N PHE A 315 13.03 15.60 -4.29
CA PHE A 315 13.46 16.23 -5.54
C PHE A 315 14.97 16.17 -5.72
N ASP A 316 15.74 16.59 -4.71
CA ASP A 316 17.21 16.55 -4.73
C ASP A 316 17.74 15.12 -4.91
N TYR A 317 17.07 14.14 -4.30
CA TYR A 317 17.42 12.73 -4.47
C TYR A 317 17.20 12.28 -5.92
N LEU A 318 16.03 12.56 -6.49
CA LEU A 318 15.70 12.18 -7.87
C LEU A 318 16.68 12.82 -8.87
N GLU A 319 17.05 14.09 -8.66
CA GLU A 319 18.04 14.77 -9.48
C GLU A 319 19.42 14.10 -9.39
N LYS A 320 19.89 13.79 -8.18
CA LYS A 320 21.17 13.10 -7.96
C LYS A 320 21.20 11.68 -8.51
N GLN A 321 20.07 10.99 -8.51
CA GLN A 321 19.94 9.66 -9.10
C GLN A 321 19.79 9.70 -10.63
N GLY A 322 19.86 10.87 -11.24
CA GLY A 322 19.77 10.99 -12.68
C GLY A 322 18.40 10.59 -13.24
N VAL A 323 17.33 10.62 -12.43
CA VAL A 323 15.96 10.33 -12.90
C VAL A 323 15.54 11.32 -13.98
N PHE A 324 16.10 12.52 -13.94
CA PHE A 324 15.92 13.57 -14.94
C PHE A 324 17.05 13.59 -16.00
N SER A 325 18.02 12.67 -15.90
CA SER A 325 19.17 12.55 -16.79
C SER A 325 18.99 11.44 -17.82
N GLN A 326 19.71 11.52 -18.94
CA GLN A 326 19.51 10.62 -20.08
C GLN A 326 20.17 9.22 -19.94
N GLU A 327 20.75 8.85 -18.79
CA GLU A 327 21.67 7.69 -18.57
C GLU A 327 21.16 6.30 -19.01
N ASP A 328 19.86 6.16 -19.30
CA ASP A 328 19.30 5.13 -20.20
C ASP A 328 20.10 4.98 -21.52
N THR A 329 20.97 5.94 -21.89
CA THR A 329 21.73 5.96 -23.14
C THR A 329 22.65 4.77 -23.32
N LEU A 330 23.37 4.25 -22.32
CA LEU A 330 24.37 3.20 -22.61
C LEU A 330 23.73 1.87 -22.99
N VAL A 331 22.71 1.41 -22.24
CA VAL A 331 21.95 0.21 -22.60
C VAL A 331 21.22 0.44 -23.93
N LYS A 332 20.65 1.63 -24.17
CA LYS A 332 20.06 1.98 -25.47
C LYS A 332 21.08 1.99 -26.61
N ILE A 333 22.28 2.52 -26.41
CA ILE A 333 23.36 2.53 -27.40
C ILE A 333 23.78 1.10 -27.73
N LEU A 334 23.94 0.25 -26.71
CA LEU A 334 24.28 -1.16 -26.90
C LEU A 334 23.13 -1.92 -27.57
N GLU A 335 21.88 -1.70 -27.17
CA GLU A 335 20.68 -2.24 -27.81
C GLU A 335 20.65 -1.86 -29.29
N GLU A 336 20.70 -0.57 -29.62
CA GLU A 336 20.72 -0.05 -31.00
C GLU A 336 21.90 -0.59 -31.82
N LYS A 337 23.10 -0.64 -31.23
CA LYS A 337 24.28 -1.20 -31.91
C LYS A 337 24.07 -2.68 -32.24
N THR A 338 23.47 -3.43 -31.33
CA THR A 338 23.25 -4.87 -31.50
C THR A 338 22.03 -5.17 -32.37
N GLU A 339 21.00 -4.32 -32.40
CA GLU A 339 19.89 -4.42 -33.37
C GLU A 339 20.38 -4.21 -34.81
N ARG A 340 21.36 -3.31 -35.01
CA ARG A 340 22.00 -3.12 -36.33
C ARG A 340 22.84 -4.32 -36.75
N ASN A 341 23.41 -5.07 -35.80
CA ASN A 341 24.20 -6.27 -36.06
C ASN A 341 24.09 -7.29 -34.92
N ILE A 342 23.15 -8.22 -35.03
CA ILE A 342 22.88 -9.25 -34.01
C ILE A 342 24.06 -10.22 -33.76
N ASN A 343 25.08 -10.20 -34.63
CA ASN A 343 26.30 -11.00 -34.51
C ASN A 343 27.47 -10.22 -33.88
N ASP A 344 27.25 -9.00 -33.38
CA ASP A 344 28.25 -8.27 -32.60
C ASP A 344 28.45 -8.94 -31.23
N ALA A 345 29.39 -9.88 -31.19
CA ALA A 345 29.68 -10.67 -30.01
C ALA A 345 30.14 -9.82 -28.82
N GLU A 346 30.83 -8.70 -29.07
CA GLU A 346 31.32 -7.82 -28.01
C GLU A 346 30.18 -7.04 -27.35
N ALA A 347 29.25 -6.52 -28.16
CA ALA A 347 28.06 -5.83 -27.65
C ALA A 347 27.13 -6.78 -26.89
N VAL A 348 26.88 -7.99 -27.43
CA VAL A 348 26.08 -9.02 -26.75
C VAL A 348 26.74 -9.44 -25.43
N GLN A 349 28.05 -9.69 -25.43
CA GLN A 349 28.76 -10.08 -24.21
C GLN A 349 28.75 -8.97 -23.15
N SER A 350 28.84 -7.70 -23.57
CA SER A 350 28.72 -6.56 -22.67
C SER A 350 27.33 -6.50 -22.01
N LEU A 351 26.27 -6.68 -22.80
CA LEU A 351 24.90 -6.76 -22.28
C LEU A 351 24.72 -7.95 -21.32
N VAL A 352 25.29 -9.13 -21.62
CA VAL A 352 25.29 -10.29 -20.71
C VAL A 352 26.00 -9.97 -19.40
N ASN A 353 27.18 -9.35 -19.45
CA ASN A 353 27.93 -9.00 -18.24
C ASN A 353 27.17 -8.00 -17.37
N ILE A 354 26.58 -6.97 -17.98
CA ILE A 354 25.74 -6.00 -17.26
C ILE A 354 24.55 -6.73 -16.64
N ALA A 355 23.83 -7.57 -17.39
CA ALA A 355 22.68 -8.30 -16.88
C ALA A 355 23.00 -9.22 -15.69
N LEU A 356 24.22 -9.77 -15.64
CA LEU A 356 24.63 -10.71 -14.60
C LEU A 356 25.32 -10.06 -13.39
N GLN A 357 26.06 -8.97 -13.59
CA GLN A 357 27.05 -8.49 -12.62
C GLN A 357 26.93 -7.03 -12.22
N ASP A 358 26.09 -6.23 -12.90
CA ASP A 358 25.96 -4.82 -12.53
C ASP A 358 25.47 -4.66 -11.07
N VAL A 359 26.02 -3.69 -10.35
CA VAL A 359 25.69 -3.46 -8.94
C VAL A 359 24.24 -2.98 -8.77
N GLN A 360 23.70 -2.26 -9.76
CA GLN A 360 22.35 -1.74 -9.75
C GLN A 360 21.38 -2.73 -10.40
N TRP A 361 20.35 -3.14 -9.66
CA TRP A 361 19.39 -4.15 -10.14
C TRP A 361 18.58 -3.68 -11.36
N ASP A 362 18.28 -2.38 -11.44
CA ASP A 362 17.52 -1.76 -12.53
C ASP A 362 18.32 -1.81 -13.83
N VAL A 363 19.63 -1.53 -13.76
CA VAL A 363 20.56 -1.66 -14.88
C VAL A 363 20.67 -3.12 -15.34
N ARG A 364 20.80 -4.09 -14.41
CA ARG A 364 20.81 -5.53 -14.74
C ARG A 364 19.54 -5.93 -15.51
N LYS A 365 18.38 -5.46 -15.04
CA LYS A 365 17.10 -5.76 -15.66
C LYS A 365 16.94 -5.11 -17.03
N GLU A 366 17.34 -3.85 -17.19
CA GLU A 366 17.32 -3.18 -18.50
C GLU A 366 18.21 -3.91 -19.51
N ALA A 367 19.40 -4.36 -19.09
CA ALA A 367 20.25 -5.20 -19.92
C ALA A 367 19.59 -6.55 -20.27
N ALA A 368 18.91 -7.21 -19.33
CA ALA A 368 18.14 -8.43 -19.59
C ALA A 368 17.01 -8.20 -20.62
N VAL A 369 16.27 -7.09 -20.51
CA VAL A 369 15.24 -6.69 -21.47
C VAL A 369 15.86 -6.40 -22.85
N ALA A 370 16.97 -5.67 -22.90
CA ALA A 370 17.71 -5.40 -24.13
C ALA A 370 18.17 -6.71 -24.80
N LEU A 371 18.70 -7.68 -24.04
CA LEU A 371 19.04 -9.02 -24.54
C LEU A 371 17.83 -9.74 -25.15
N GLY A 372 16.65 -9.62 -24.53
CA GLY A 372 15.40 -10.16 -25.05
C GLY A 372 14.90 -9.52 -26.34
N LYS A 373 15.07 -8.20 -26.49
CA LYS A 373 14.75 -7.47 -27.72
C LYS A 373 15.69 -7.82 -28.86
N VAL A 374 17.00 -7.75 -28.60
CA VAL A 374 18.07 -8.15 -29.53
C VAL A 374 17.91 -9.61 -29.93
N ASN A 375 17.55 -10.46 -28.97
CA ASN A 375 17.28 -11.90 -29.14
C ASN A 375 18.41 -12.65 -29.87
N SER A 376 19.67 -12.27 -29.62
CA SER A 376 20.83 -12.88 -30.26
C SER A 376 21.12 -14.27 -29.68
N PRO A 377 21.38 -15.30 -30.51
CA PRO A 377 21.72 -16.64 -30.04
C PRO A 377 23.04 -16.67 -29.25
N LEU A 378 23.89 -15.64 -29.39
CA LEU A 378 25.16 -15.50 -28.68
C LEU A 378 24.96 -15.32 -27.16
N ALA A 379 23.80 -14.80 -26.73
CA ALA A 379 23.50 -14.63 -25.31
C ALA A 379 23.08 -15.95 -24.62
N VAL A 380 22.64 -16.95 -25.38
CA VAL A 380 21.99 -18.16 -24.81
C VAL A 380 22.96 -19.01 -24.00
N ALA A 381 24.12 -19.37 -24.58
CA ALA A 381 25.08 -20.25 -23.91
C ALA A 381 25.71 -19.61 -22.64
N PRO A 382 26.14 -18.34 -22.65
CA PRO A 382 26.63 -17.66 -21.44
C PRO A 382 25.59 -17.60 -20.32
N LEU A 383 24.33 -17.27 -20.64
CA LEU A 383 23.27 -17.18 -19.64
C LEU A 383 22.87 -18.56 -19.09
N ILE A 384 22.88 -19.60 -19.92
CA ILE A 384 22.69 -20.98 -19.46
C ILE A 384 23.79 -21.38 -18.47
N ALA A 385 25.06 -21.08 -18.76
CA ALA A 385 26.15 -21.37 -17.84
C ALA A 385 26.00 -20.59 -16.51
N ALA A 386 25.59 -19.33 -16.58
CA ALA A 386 25.33 -18.51 -15.40
C ALA A 386 24.15 -19.03 -14.54
N ALA A 387 23.15 -19.68 -15.16
CA ALA A 387 22.05 -20.32 -14.44
C ALA A 387 22.48 -21.56 -13.63
N GLU A 388 23.74 -22.02 -13.78
CA GLU A 388 24.33 -23.11 -12.99
C GLU A 388 25.39 -22.61 -11.97
N HIS A 389 25.56 -21.30 -11.86
CA HIS A 389 26.60 -20.70 -11.03
C HIS A 389 26.43 -21.01 -9.54
N PHE A 390 27.54 -21.05 -8.77
CA PHE A 390 27.47 -21.35 -7.33
C PHE A 390 26.70 -20.28 -6.55
N ASP A 391 26.86 -19.02 -6.94
CA ASP A 391 26.18 -17.86 -6.37
C ASP A 391 24.69 -17.81 -6.79
N PRO A 392 23.74 -17.85 -5.84
CA PRO A 392 22.31 -17.76 -6.14
C PRO A 392 21.87 -16.43 -6.79
N GLY A 393 22.56 -15.31 -6.54
CA GLY A 393 22.26 -14.01 -7.15
C GLY A 393 22.57 -14.01 -8.65
N ILE A 394 23.69 -14.62 -9.05
CA ILE A 394 24.03 -14.80 -10.47
C ILE A 394 23.05 -15.76 -11.15
N ARG A 395 22.64 -16.85 -10.47
CA ARG A 395 21.59 -17.74 -11.00
C ARG A 395 20.27 -17.02 -11.18
N GLU A 396 19.86 -16.18 -10.21
CA GLU A 396 18.62 -15.40 -10.31
C GLU A 396 18.67 -14.46 -11.52
N ALA A 397 19.75 -13.69 -11.67
CA ALA A 397 19.92 -12.75 -12.77
C ALA A 397 19.92 -13.47 -14.13
N ALA A 398 20.59 -14.62 -14.22
CA ALA A 398 20.59 -15.47 -15.40
C ALA A 398 19.19 -15.96 -15.75
N VAL A 399 18.41 -16.43 -14.77
CA VAL A 399 17.03 -16.87 -14.98
C VAL A 399 16.12 -15.71 -15.45
N ASP A 400 16.31 -14.49 -14.94
CA ASP A 400 15.57 -13.31 -15.43
C ASP A 400 15.88 -13.04 -16.90
N ALA A 401 17.17 -12.99 -17.27
CA ALA A 401 17.60 -12.75 -18.66
C ALA A 401 17.18 -13.87 -19.63
N LEU A 402 17.28 -15.14 -19.23
CA LEU A 402 16.75 -16.27 -20.00
C LEU A 402 15.22 -16.18 -20.20
N GLY A 403 14.52 -15.57 -19.24
CA GLY A 403 13.09 -15.27 -19.32
C GLY A 403 12.72 -14.36 -20.49
N GLU A 404 13.59 -13.40 -20.83
CA GLU A 404 13.37 -12.40 -21.88
C GLU A 404 13.72 -12.94 -23.29
N LEU A 405 14.59 -13.95 -23.40
CA LEU A 405 14.98 -14.55 -24.69
C LEU A 405 13.88 -15.41 -25.31
N LYS A 406 13.73 -15.39 -26.63
CA LYS A 406 12.72 -16.20 -27.35
C LYS A 406 13.23 -17.59 -27.76
N ASP A 407 14.47 -17.92 -27.45
CA ASP A 407 15.11 -19.16 -27.86
C ASP A 407 14.53 -20.40 -27.13
N PRO A 408 14.04 -21.43 -27.84
CA PRO A 408 13.46 -22.62 -27.23
C PRO A 408 14.41 -23.43 -26.32
N ARG A 409 15.73 -23.25 -26.45
CA ARG A 409 16.73 -23.94 -25.63
C ARG A 409 16.70 -23.49 -24.17
N VAL A 410 16.23 -22.27 -23.88
CA VAL A 410 16.18 -21.73 -22.52
C VAL A 410 15.11 -22.40 -21.65
N LEU A 411 14.14 -23.07 -22.28
CA LEU A 411 12.92 -23.54 -21.62
C LEU A 411 13.21 -24.61 -20.57
N THR A 412 14.09 -25.56 -20.90
CA THR A 412 14.49 -26.62 -19.96
C THR A 412 15.15 -26.03 -18.71
N TYR A 413 15.90 -24.94 -18.86
CA TYR A 413 16.59 -24.29 -17.74
C TYR A 413 15.64 -23.49 -16.86
N LEU A 414 14.65 -22.79 -17.44
CA LEU A 414 13.62 -22.10 -16.66
C LEU A 414 12.77 -23.08 -15.85
N VAL A 415 12.42 -24.24 -16.42
CA VAL A 415 11.69 -25.29 -15.68
C VAL A 415 12.55 -25.88 -14.58
N ARG A 416 13.83 -26.18 -14.83
CA ARG A 416 14.73 -26.68 -13.77
C ARG A 416 14.92 -25.66 -12.63
N ALA A 417 14.91 -24.36 -12.94
CA ALA A 417 15.02 -23.30 -11.94
C ALA A 417 13.81 -23.24 -10.99
N LEU A 418 12.66 -23.83 -11.33
CA LEU A 418 11.54 -24.02 -10.41
C LEU A 418 11.86 -24.97 -9.26
N GLU A 419 12.94 -25.75 -9.36
CA GLU A 419 13.38 -26.71 -8.33
C GLU A 419 14.69 -26.25 -7.65
N ASP A 420 15.13 -25.01 -7.87
CA ASP A 420 16.37 -24.50 -7.28
C ASP A 420 16.28 -24.47 -5.73
N LYS A 421 17.41 -24.77 -5.07
CA LYS A 421 17.54 -24.69 -3.62
C LYS A 421 17.25 -23.29 -3.06
N SER A 422 17.50 -22.25 -3.85
CA SER A 422 17.31 -20.84 -3.51
C SER A 422 15.88 -20.39 -3.81
N VAL A 423 15.17 -19.94 -2.77
CA VAL A 423 13.82 -19.36 -2.90
C VAL A 423 13.79 -18.19 -3.90
N PRO A 424 14.72 -17.21 -3.88
CA PRO A 424 14.80 -16.15 -4.90
C PRO A 424 14.84 -16.68 -6.34
N VAL A 425 15.63 -17.73 -6.59
CA VAL A 425 15.76 -18.31 -7.94
C VAL A 425 14.45 -18.99 -8.37
N ARG A 426 13.79 -19.75 -7.48
CA ARG A 426 12.48 -20.34 -7.77
C ARG A 426 11.41 -19.28 -8.05
N LYS A 427 11.36 -18.23 -7.23
CA LYS A 427 10.46 -17.07 -7.44
C LYS A 427 10.72 -16.45 -8.83
N ARG A 428 11.98 -16.25 -9.19
CA ARG A 428 12.37 -15.68 -10.49
C ARG A 428 11.97 -16.58 -11.66
N ALA A 429 12.16 -17.88 -11.53
CA ALA A 429 11.75 -18.85 -12.54
C ALA A 429 10.23 -18.80 -12.79
N VAL A 430 9.43 -18.76 -11.73
CA VAL A 430 7.97 -18.60 -11.83
C VAL A 430 7.60 -17.31 -12.56
N ILE A 431 8.24 -16.19 -12.23
CA ILE A 431 7.99 -14.89 -12.88
C ILE A 431 8.35 -14.96 -14.37
N ALA A 432 9.53 -15.48 -14.71
CA ALA A 432 9.99 -15.62 -16.09
C ALA A 432 9.02 -16.48 -16.91
N LEU A 433 8.64 -17.65 -16.41
CA LEU A 433 7.70 -18.56 -17.09
C LEU A 433 6.31 -17.92 -17.25
N GLY A 434 5.84 -17.19 -16.24
CA GLY A 434 4.59 -16.44 -16.30
C GLY A 434 4.59 -15.34 -17.35
N ARG A 435 5.70 -14.60 -17.52
CA ARG A 435 5.86 -13.58 -18.57
C ARG A 435 5.79 -14.18 -19.98
N LYS A 436 6.39 -15.36 -20.18
CA LYS A 436 6.35 -16.05 -21.48
C LYS A 436 4.94 -16.48 -21.88
N GLY A 437 4.06 -16.75 -20.91
CA GLY A 437 2.67 -17.10 -21.15
C GLY A 437 2.43 -18.39 -21.94
N ASP A 438 3.46 -19.23 -22.08
CA ASP A 438 3.40 -20.46 -22.87
C ASP A 438 2.68 -21.57 -22.08
N LEU A 439 1.68 -22.18 -22.71
CA LEU A 439 0.84 -23.21 -22.10
C LEU A 439 1.61 -24.47 -21.70
N ARG A 440 2.81 -24.68 -22.25
CA ARG A 440 3.71 -25.77 -21.86
C ARG A 440 4.16 -25.68 -20.40
N TYR A 441 4.15 -24.48 -19.79
CA TYR A 441 4.59 -24.28 -18.40
C TYR A 441 3.46 -24.36 -17.38
N VAL A 442 2.21 -24.50 -17.83
CA VAL A 442 1.05 -24.58 -16.93
C VAL A 442 1.21 -25.74 -15.94
N ALA A 443 1.61 -26.92 -16.39
CA ALA A 443 1.74 -28.08 -15.49
C ALA A 443 2.88 -27.92 -14.45
N PRO A 444 4.11 -27.50 -14.82
CA PRO A 444 5.14 -27.13 -13.84
C PRO A 444 4.66 -26.06 -12.86
N LEU A 445 4.05 -24.98 -13.34
CA LEU A 445 3.56 -23.88 -12.49
C LEU A 445 2.44 -24.32 -11.55
N ILE A 446 1.51 -25.18 -11.98
CA ILE A 446 0.49 -25.78 -11.10
C ILE A 446 1.17 -26.60 -10.00
N THR A 447 2.18 -27.39 -10.36
CA THR A 447 2.93 -28.18 -9.37
C THR A 447 3.59 -27.27 -8.33
N THR A 448 4.25 -26.21 -8.77
CA THR A 448 4.86 -25.20 -7.90
C THR A 448 3.81 -24.50 -7.03
N ALA A 449 2.66 -24.11 -7.59
CA ALA A 449 1.58 -23.43 -6.87
C ALA A 449 0.97 -24.29 -5.75
N ILE A 450 0.99 -25.61 -5.88
CA ILE A 450 0.40 -26.53 -4.91
C ILE A 450 1.43 -27.07 -3.92
N LYS A 451 2.66 -27.36 -4.38
CA LYS A 451 3.62 -28.18 -3.63
C LYS A 451 4.85 -27.44 -3.12
N ASP A 452 5.13 -26.22 -3.56
CA ASP A 452 6.33 -25.53 -3.06
C ASP A 452 6.20 -25.27 -1.54
N ASN A 453 7.28 -25.57 -0.82
CA ASN A 453 7.32 -25.38 0.63
C ASN A 453 7.21 -23.91 1.03
N ASP A 454 7.64 -23.00 0.16
CA ASP A 454 7.60 -21.57 0.38
C ASP A 454 6.24 -20.99 -0.07
N PRO A 455 5.42 -20.44 0.85
CA PRO A 455 4.11 -19.90 0.51
C PRO A 455 4.16 -18.76 -0.52
N TYR A 456 5.27 -18.02 -0.62
CA TYR A 456 5.42 -16.93 -1.57
C TYR A 456 5.74 -17.43 -2.98
N VAL A 457 6.53 -18.50 -3.10
CA VAL A 457 6.71 -19.18 -4.39
C VAL A 457 5.36 -19.72 -4.88
N ARG A 458 4.56 -20.34 -3.99
CA ARG A 458 3.19 -20.75 -4.33
C ARG A 458 2.34 -19.57 -4.81
N ARG A 459 2.36 -18.44 -4.10
CA ARG A 459 1.65 -17.22 -4.48
C ARG A 459 2.01 -16.74 -5.88
N ARG A 460 3.31 -16.64 -6.17
CA ARG A 460 3.78 -16.20 -7.49
C ARG A 460 3.33 -17.14 -8.58
N ALA A 461 3.29 -18.44 -8.31
CA ALA A 461 2.83 -19.41 -9.28
C ALA A 461 1.33 -19.24 -9.54
N LEU A 462 0.51 -18.99 -8.51
CA LEU A 462 -0.90 -18.63 -8.68
C LEU A 462 -1.07 -17.36 -9.53
N VAL A 463 -0.28 -16.31 -9.26
CA VAL A 463 -0.32 -15.06 -10.05
C VAL A 463 0.10 -15.29 -11.50
N ALA A 464 1.15 -16.07 -11.74
CA ALA A 464 1.61 -16.42 -13.08
C ALA A 464 0.54 -17.19 -13.86
N LEU A 465 -0.05 -18.21 -13.23
CA LEU A 465 -1.15 -19.01 -13.78
C LEU A 465 -2.39 -18.15 -14.07
N SER A 466 -2.69 -17.12 -13.27
CA SER A 466 -3.87 -16.25 -13.46
C SER A 466 -3.84 -15.45 -14.77
N LYS A 467 -2.66 -15.30 -15.36
CA LYS A 467 -2.45 -14.64 -16.66
C LYS A 467 -2.56 -15.62 -17.83
N MET A 468 -2.57 -16.92 -17.54
CA MET A 468 -2.65 -17.98 -18.54
C MET A 468 -4.11 -18.34 -18.82
N LYS A 469 -4.46 -18.52 -20.09
CA LYS A 469 -5.83 -18.87 -20.53
C LYS A 469 -6.02 -20.39 -20.61
N ASP A 470 -5.63 -21.12 -19.56
CA ASP A 470 -5.68 -22.57 -19.53
C ASP A 470 -6.74 -23.07 -18.53
N PRO A 471 -7.75 -23.85 -18.94
CA PRO A 471 -8.80 -24.34 -18.03
C PRO A 471 -8.27 -25.16 -16.85
N ARG A 472 -7.10 -25.81 -16.97
CA ARG A 472 -6.51 -26.63 -15.90
C ARG A 472 -6.18 -25.82 -14.64
N ILE A 473 -6.05 -24.50 -14.75
CA ILE A 473 -5.73 -23.62 -13.62
C ILE A 473 -6.89 -23.48 -12.63
N VAL A 474 -8.14 -23.71 -13.06
CA VAL A 474 -9.32 -23.53 -12.21
C VAL A 474 -9.24 -24.44 -10.99
N GLN A 475 -8.93 -25.73 -11.21
CA GLN A 475 -8.77 -26.69 -10.11
C GLN A 475 -7.59 -26.32 -9.18
N CYS A 476 -6.50 -25.79 -9.74
CA CYS A 476 -5.37 -25.30 -8.96
C CYS A 476 -5.78 -24.16 -8.03
N PHE A 477 -6.57 -23.19 -8.53
CA PHE A 477 -7.06 -22.10 -7.70
C PHE A 477 -8.08 -22.56 -6.66
N ILE A 478 -8.96 -23.51 -6.99
CA ILE A 478 -9.88 -24.10 -6.00
C ILE A 478 -9.10 -24.75 -4.85
N LEU A 479 -8.06 -25.54 -5.15
CA LEU A 479 -7.20 -26.13 -4.11
C LEU A 479 -6.49 -25.05 -3.27
N ALA A 480 -6.04 -23.97 -3.91
CA ALA A 480 -5.37 -22.86 -3.21
C ALA A 480 -6.32 -22.03 -2.31
N LEU A 481 -7.64 -22.24 -2.37
CA LEU A 481 -8.57 -21.65 -1.40
C LEU A 481 -8.37 -22.21 0.02
N GLU A 482 -7.74 -23.37 0.16
CA GLU A 482 -7.42 -23.99 1.44
C GLU A 482 -5.97 -23.76 1.87
N ASP A 483 -5.21 -22.93 1.15
CA ASP A 483 -3.82 -22.65 1.49
C ASP A 483 -3.71 -22.06 2.92
N PRO A 484 -2.81 -22.56 3.78
CA PRO A 484 -2.61 -22.02 5.12
C PRO A 484 -2.31 -20.51 5.10
N PHE A 485 -1.64 -20.03 4.06
CA PHE A 485 -1.26 -18.65 3.91
C PHE A 485 -2.39 -17.81 3.31
N TYR A 486 -2.85 -16.83 4.08
CA TYR A 486 -3.99 -15.97 3.73
C TYR A 486 -3.85 -15.30 2.35
N HIS A 487 -2.66 -14.81 2.00
CA HIS A 487 -2.44 -14.14 0.73
C HIS A 487 -2.63 -15.08 -0.47
N ASN A 488 -2.34 -16.38 -0.31
CA ASN A 488 -2.54 -17.38 -1.36
C ASN A 488 -4.03 -17.65 -1.58
N ARG A 489 -4.80 -17.79 -0.49
CA ARG A 489 -6.26 -17.87 -0.57
C ARG A 489 -6.84 -16.64 -1.28
N LYS A 490 -6.42 -15.44 -0.89
CA LYS A 490 -6.86 -14.19 -1.52
C LYS A 490 -6.51 -14.15 -3.02
N SER A 491 -5.27 -14.49 -3.39
CA SER A 491 -4.86 -14.56 -4.80
C SER A 491 -5.68 -15.58 -5.60
N ALA A 492 -6.02 -16.72 -5.01
CA ALA A 492 -6.87 -17.73 -5.61
C ALA A 492 -8.31 -17.24 -5.84
N VAL A 493 -8.93 -16.59 -4.85
CA VAL A 493 -10.27 -15.97 -4.97
C VAL A 493 -10.32 -14.96 -6.12
N ILE A 494 -9.35 -14.04 -6.16
CA ILE A 494 -9.26 -13.03 -7.22
C ILE A 494 -9.11 -13.69 -8.59
N SER A 495 -8.27 -14.72 -8.69
CA SER A 495 -8.01 -15.42 -9.95
C SER A 495 -9.23 -16.20 -10.42
N LEU A 496 -9.95 -16.88 -9.53
CA LEU A 496 -11.20 -17.58 -9.86
C LEU A 496 -12.25 -16.62 -10.43
N GLY A 497 -12.43 -15.43 -9.83
CA GLY A 497 -13.32 -14.40 -10.38
C GLY A 497 -12.98 -14.01 -11.82
N LYS A 498 -11.69 -13.90 -12.14
CA LYS A 498 -11.21 -13.59 -13.51
C LYS A 498 -11.44 -14.74 -14.49
N THR A 499 -11.33 -15.99 -14.05
CA THR A 499 -11.59 -17.16 -14.93
C THR A 499 -13.04 -17.28 -15.35
N LYS A 500 -13.98 -16.77 -14.52
CA LYS A 500 -15.43 -16.91 -14.71
C LYS A 500 -15.90 -18.36 -14.82
N ALA A 501 -15.13 -19.30 -14.26
CA ALA A 501 -15.42 -20.71 -14.32
C ALA A 501 -16.59 -21.07 -13.39
N PRO A 502 -17.67 -21.70 -13.87
CA PRO A 502 -18.82 -22.10 -13.04
C PRO A 502 -18.44 -23.03 -11.89
N GLU A 503 -17.40 -23.85 -12.05
CA GLU A 503 -16.87 -24.77 -11.05
C GLU A 503 -16.33 -24.04 -9.80
N ALA A 504 -16.01 -22.75 -9.93
CA ALA A 504 -15.54 -21.92 -8.83
C ALA A 504 -16.66 -21.43 -7.90
N VAL A 505 -17.93 -21.53 -8.32
CA VAL A 505 -19.05 -20.84 -7.66
C VAL A 505 -19.32 -21.39 -6.26
N ASP A 506 -19.43 -22.71 -6.11
CA ASP A 506 -19.73 -23.30 -4.80
C ASP A 506 -18.57 -23.11 -3.80
N PRO A 507 -17.29 -23.29 -4.18
CA PRO A 507 -16.16 -22.93 -3.33
C PRO A 507 -16.15 -21.45 -2.91
N LEU A 508 -16.44 -20.52 -3.83
CA LEU A 508 -16.50 -19.09 -3.52
C LEU A 508 -17.70 -18.73 -2.64
N ILE A 509 -18.84 -19.41 -2.77
CA ILE A 509 -20.00 -19.24 -1.88
C ILE A 509 -19.63 -19.63 -0.44
N ALA A 510 -18.86 -20.71 -0.24
CA ALA A 510 -18.41 -21.10 1.09
C ALA A 510 -17.60 -19.99 1.78
N LEU A 511 -16.73 -19.29 1.02
CA LEU A 511 -15.90 -18.19 1.50
C LEU A 511 -16.67 -16.91 1.86
N LEU A 512 -17.96 -16.80 1.49
CA LEU A 512 -18.83 -15.72 1.99
C LEU A 512 -19.11 -15.83 3.49
N ASN A 513 -18.74 -16.93 4.14
CA ASN A 513 -18.85 -17.10 5.59
C ASN A 513 -17.48 -17.10 6.30
N ASP A 514 -16.39 -16.76 5.59
CA ASP A 514 -15.05 -16.71 6.16
C ASP A 514 -14.98 -15.71 7.33
N GLU A 515 -14.19 -16.01 8.36
CA GLU A 515 -14.02 -15.12 9.50
C GLU A 515 -13.40 -13.77 9.08
N ASP A 516 -12.49 -13.82 8.11
CA ASP A 516 -11.80 -12.69 7.53
C ASP A 516 -12.73 -11.90 6.62
N ARG A 517 -12.83 -10.60 6.90
CA ARG A 517 -13.66 -9.67 6.12
C ARG A 517 -13.19 -9.58 4.67
N ASP A 518 -11.90 -9.50 4.44
CA ASP A 518 -11.34 -9.23 3.12
C ASP A 518 -11.49 -10.45 2.20
N ILE A 519 -11.46 -11.68 2.74
CA ILE A 519 -11.85 -12.89 1.97
C ILE A 519 -13.32 -12.82 1.57
N ARG A 520 -14.22 -12.49 2.50
CA ARG A 520 -15.65 -12.33 2.17
C ARG A 520 -15.88 -11.25 1.11
N VAL A 521 -15.14 -10.14 1.16
CA VAL A 521 -15.17 -9.08 0.15
C VAL A 521 -14.78 -9.62 -1.22
N GLU A 522 -13.60 -10.24 -1.32
CA GLU A 522 -13.07 -10.72 -2.60
C GLU A 522 -13.93 -11.87 -3.15
N ALA A 523 -14.52 -12.71 -2.29
CA ALA A 523 -15.45 -13.76 -2.69
C ALA A 523 -16.75 -13.17 -3.27
N ALA A 524 -17.35 -12.18 -2.60
CA ALA A 524 -18.53 -11.48 -3.10
C ALA A 524 -18.27 -10.78 -4.44
N TYR A 525 -17.09 -10.16 -4.58
CA TYR A 525 -16.66 -9.54 -5.83
C TYR A 525 -16.47 -10.58 -6.94
N ALA A 526 -15.72 -11.65 -6.69
CA ALA A 526 -15.45 -12.73 -7.65
C ALA A 526 -16.74 -13.41 -8.14
N LEU A 527 -17.70 -13.65 -7.25
CA LEU A 527 -19.03 -14.16 -7.60
C LEU A 527 -19.81 -13.21 -8.51
N GLY A 528 -19.68 -11.89 -8.30
CA GLY A 528 -20.20 -10.87 -9.23
C GLY A 528 -19.54 -10.91 -10.60
N GLU A 529 -18.23 -11.20 -10.69
CA GLU A 529 -17.49 -11.33 -11.95
C GLU A 529 -17.89 -12.56 -12.78
N ILE A 530 -18.15 -13.70 -12.12
CA ILE A 530 -18.59 -14.94 -12.78
C ILE A 530 -19.93 -14.75 -13.48
N ASN A 531 -20.77 -13.86 -12.97
CA ASN A 531 -22.02 -13.44 -13.60
C ASN A 531 -23.06 -14.58 -13.75
N GLU A 532 -23.16 -15.48 -12.76
CA GLU A 532 -24.13 -16.58 -12.79
C GLU A 532 -25.45 -16.21 -12.08
N PRO A 533 -26.64 -16.43 -12.69
CA PRO A 533 -27.92 -16.03 -12.09
C PRO A 533 -28.22 -16.59 -10.70
N ARG A 534 -27.79 -17.82 -10.39
CA ARG A 534 -28.05 -18.46 -9.07
C ARG A 534 -27.35 -17.75 -7.91
N ILE A 535 -26.30 -16.98 -8.19
CA ILE A 535 -25.53 -16.23 -7.19
C ILE A 535 -26.35 -15.08 -6.60
N VAL A 536 -27.35 -14.56 -7.33
CA VAL A 536 -28.12 -13.38 -6.94
C VAL A 536 -28.78 -13.53 -5.57
N GLU A 537 -29.41 -14.67 -5.29
CA GLU A 537 -30.07 -14.90 -3.99
C GLU A 537 -29.06 -14.98 -2.84
N VAL A 538 -27.87 -15.56 -3.09
CA VAL A 538 -26.79 -15.63 -2.11
C VAL A 538 -26.26 -14.22 -1.79
N LEU A 539 -25.94 -13.42 -2.80
CA LEU A 539 -25.46 -12.05 -2.60
C LEU A 539 -26.52 -11.14 -1.98
N LYS A 540 -27.83 -11.37 -2.22
CA LYS A 540 -28.90 -10.66 -1.53
C LYS A 540 -28.82 -10.89 -0.02
N ILE A 541 -28.66 -12.15 0.40
CA ILE A 541 -28.51 -12.49 1.83
C ILE A 541 -27.28 -11.79 2.40
N VAL A 542 -26.12 -11.87 1.74
CA VAL A 542 -24.88 -11.22 2.18
C VAL A 542 -25.05 -9.71 2.30
N SER A 543 -25.61 -9.05 1.28
CA SER A 543 -25.83 -7.60 1.26
C SER A 543 -26.76 -7.08 2.37
N LEU A 544 -27.59 -7.95 2.95
CA LEU A 544 -28.46 -7.63 4.08
C LEU A 544 -27.84 -7.99 5.43
N LYS A 545 -27.18 -9.14 5.53
CA LYS A 545 -26.85 -9.79 6.80
C LYS A 545 -25.37 -9.76 7.18
N ASP A 546 -24.44 -9.53 6.25
CA ASP A 546 -23.02 -9.52 6.61
C ASP A 546 -22.77 -8.47 7.71
N LYS A 547 -21.90 -8.78 8.66
CA LYS A 547 -21.55 -7.87 9.77
C LYS A 547 -20.87 -6.59 9.28
N ASP A 548 -20.12 -6.65 8.19
CA ASP A 548 -19.34 -5.54 7.66
C ASP A 548 -20.11 -4.72 6.60
N THR A 549 -20.01 -3.39 6.66
CA THR A 549 -20.66 -2.51 5.68
C THR A 549 -20.15 -2.69 4.27
N TYR A 550 -18.85 -2.87 4.10
CA TYR A 550 -18.22 -2.91 2.80
C TYR A 550 -18.49 -4.24 2.08
N VAL A 551 -18.48 -5.36 2.81
CA VAL A 551 -18.89 -6.67 2.25
C VAL A 551 -20.31 -6.58 1.70
N ARG A 552 -21.21 -5.90 2.43
CA ARG A 552 -22.59 -5.70 1.97
C ARG A 552 -22.68 -4.87 0.70
N ASP A 553 -21.89 -3.79 0.62
CA ASP A 553 -21.88 -2.89 -0.54
C ASP A 553 -21.32 -3.62 -1.77
N ILE A 554 -20.24 -4.39 -1.61
CA ILE A 554 -19.65 -5.21 -2.69
C ILE A 554 -20.61 -6.30 -3.16
N ALA A 555 -21.33 -6.96 -2.25
CA ALA A 555 -22.36 -7.92 -2.62
C ALA A 555 -23.50 -7.25 -3.42
N ALA A 556 -23.89 -6.02 -3.07
CA ALA A 556 -24.88 -5.25 -3.82
C ALA A 556 -24.37 -4.84 -5.22
N ASP A 557 -23.10 -4.45 -5.33
CA ASP A 557 -22.46 -4.18 -6.63
C ASP A 557 -22.37 -5.45 -7.49
N GLY A 558 -22.10 -6.61 -6.90
CA GLY A 558 -22.17 -7.91 -7.57
C GLY A 558 -23.57 -8.21 -8.13
N ILE A 559 -24.63 -7.99 -7.35
CA ILE A 559 -26.02 -8.12 -7.83
C ILE A 559 -26.29 -7.16 -9.00
N LYS A 560 -25.83 -5.91 -8.89
CA LYS A 560 -25.97 -4.91 -9.97
C LYS A 560 -25.25 -5.37 -11.23
N LYS A 561 -24.06 -5.95 -11.10
CA LYS A 561 -23.30 -6.50 -12.22
C LYS A 561 -24.05 -7.66 -12.89
N ILE A 562 -24.67 -8.53 -12.10
CA ILE A 562 -25.43 -9.68 -12.62
C ILE A 562 -26.75 -9.29 -13.28
N THR A 563 -27.49 -8.39 -12.65
CA THR A 563 -28.89 -8.11 -13.01
C THR A 563 -29.08 -6.81 -13.80
N GLY A 564 -28.05 -5.96 -13.86
CA GLY A 564 -28.13 -4.59 -14.35
C GLY A 564 -28.91 -3.63 -13.44
N LYS A 565 -29.48 -4.11 -12.32
CA LYS A 565 -30.35 -3.32 -11.44
C LYS A 565 -29.62 -2.93 -10.17
N GLU A 566 -29.72 -1.65 -9.78
CA GLU A 566 -29.16 -1.22 -8.50
C GLU A 566 -29.90 -1.90 -7.34
N TYR A 567 -29.15 -2.63 -6.53
CA TYR A 567 -29.61 -3.19 -5.26
C TYR A 567 -29.05 -2.33 -4.12
N GLY A 568 -29.84 -2.04 -3.08
CA GLY A 568 -29.32 -1.37 -1.87
C GLY A 568 -29.34 0.17 -1.81
N LYS A 569 -29.68 0.93 -2.88
CA LYS A 569 -29.80 2.41 -2.81
C LYS A 569 -30.85 2.91 -1.79
N TYR A 570 -31.79 2.05 -1.39
CA TYR A 570 -32.82 2.32 -0.40
C TYR A 570 -32.66 1.52 0.90
N ARG A 571 -31.45 1.08 1.24
CA ARG A 571 -31.15 0.24 2.42
C ARG A 571 -31.66 0.83 3.75
N ARG A 572 -31.64 2.15 3.93
CA ARG A 572 -32.24 2.83 5.11
C ARG A 572 -33.76 2.64 5.21
N LYS A 573 -34.45 2.45 4.08
CA LYS A 573 -35.90 2.24 4.00
C LYS A 573 -36.25 0.77 4.29
N LEU A 574 -35.46 -0.18 3.79
CA LEU A 574 -35.68 -1.61 4.00
C LEU A 574 -35.26 -2.11 5.39
N LEU A 575 -34.14 -1.62 5.96
CA LEU A 575 -33.78 -1.94 7.35
C LEU A 575 -34.80 -1.39 8.36
N ARG A 576 -35.45 -0.26 8.05
CA ARG A 576 -36.58 0.23 8.86
C ARG A 576 -37.79 -0.70 8.79
N ILE A 577 -38.09 -1.24 7.61
CA ILE A 577 -39.21 -2.19 7.43
C ILE A 577 -38.91 -3.51 8.14
N TRP A 578 -37.66 -4.01 8.08
CA TRP A 578 -37.26 -5.27 8.73
C TRP A 578 -37.06 -5.16 10.26
N GLN A 579 -36.87 -3.96 10.81
CA GLN A 579 -36.88 -3.72 12.27
C GLN A 579 -38.28 -3.46 12.82
N MET A 580 -39.29 -3.37 11.94
CA MET A 580 -40.70 -3.20 12.30
C MET A 580 -41.49 -4.53 12.31
N PHE A 581 -40.83 -5.64 11.93
CA PHE A 581 -41.29 -7.01 12.10
C PHE A 581 -40.27 -7.73 13.01
#